data_AF-A0A1Y1YQ04-F1
#
_entry.id   AF-A0A1Y1YQ04-F1
#
_cell.length_a   1.000
_cell.length_b   1.000
_cell.length_c   1.000
_cell.angle_alpha   90.00
_cell.angle_beta   90.00
_cell.angle_gamma   90.00
#
_symmetry.space_group_name_H-M   'P 1'
#
loop_
_entity.id
_entity.type
_entity.pdbx_description
1 polymer ?
#
loop_
_entity_poly.entity_id
_entity_poly.type
_entity_poly.pdbx_seq_one_letter_code
_entity_poly.pdbx_strand_id
1 'polypeptide(L)'
;MVKISSFLSGAVVAAVGLLNLAVQALPTSTTPSTTSGSSNATETSASHAQLAGLSELYNACSLQFRFDNGQCTDWADARYYQLTCHHTQWWGNAKTWPASAENTEGWVVSSEPRVPSIIAIQPGYQGCDSYGHVAVVESINDDGSVYTSNWNYVENGRGGVSFIWYE
;
A
#
# COMPACT_ATOMS: atom_id res chain seq x y z
N MET A 1 -8.86 -1.03 -23.53
CA MET A 1 -7.46 -0.72 -23.95
C MET A 1 -6.84 0.11 -22.83
N VAL A 2 -6.07 -0.52 -21.93
CA VAL A 2 -5.54 0.17 -20.74
C VAL A 2 -4.27 0.93 -21.12
N LYS A 3 -4.25 2.25 -20.90
CA LYS A 3 -3.08 3.11 -21.10
C LYS A 3 -2.45 3.35 -19.73
N ILE A 4 -1.24 2.82 -19.56
CA ILE A 4 -0.39 3.08 -18.40
C ILE A 4 0.47 4.30 -18.72
N SER A 5 0.49 5.26 -17.81
CA SER A 5 1.29 6.49 -17.85
C SER A 5 2.25 6.45 -16.66
N SER A 6 3.54 6.30 -16.93
CA SER A 6 4.62 6.50 -15.95
C SER A 6 5.26 7.84 -16.26
N PHE A 7 5.41 8.71 -15.25
CA PHE A 7 6.23 9.91 -15.36
C PHE A 7 7.14 10.05 -14.15
N LEU A 8 8.43 10.05 -14.46
CA LEU A 8 9.54 10.32 -13.58
C LEU A 8 9.50 11.77 -13.09
N SER A 9 9.89 11.97 -11.84
CA SER A 9 9.97 13.25 -11.13
C SER A 9 10.73 14.33 -11.93
N GLY A 10 10.10 15.49 -12.13
CA GLY A 10 10.71 16.68 -12.74
C GLY A 10 9.93 17.92 -12.34
N ALA A 11 10.46 18.69 -11.41
CA ALA A 11 9.86 19.91 -10.89
C ALA A 11 9.81 21.03 -11.94
N VAL A 12 8.64 21.65 -12.15
CA VAL A 12 8.53 23.06 -12.56
C VAL A 12 7.32 23.71 -11.88
N VAL A 13 7.63 24.83 -11.24
CA VAL A 13 6.80 25.76 -10.48
C VAL A 13 5.71 26.40 -11.35
N ALA A 14 4.49 26.49 -10.83
CA ALA A 14 3.54 27.54 -11.18
C ALA A 14 2.74 27.95 -9.94
N ALA A 15 3.00 29.17 -9.47
CA ALA A 15 2.38 29.79 -8.32
C ALA A 15 1.09 30.51 -8.71
N VAL A 16 -0.01 30.25 -8.00
CA VAL A 16 -1.10 31.19 -7.64
C VAL A 16 -1.78 30.53 -6.43
N GLY A 17 -1.64 30.97 -5.19
CA GLY A 17 -2.07 32.26 -4.67
C GLY A 17 -3.43 32.07 -4.00
N LEU A 18 -3.45 31.98 -2.66
CA LEU A 18 -4.44 32.63 -1.79
C LEU A 18 -4.02 32.45 -0.32
N LEU A 19 -3.98 33.59 0.37
CA LEU A 19 -3.53 33.76 1.73
C LEU A 19 -4.42 33.02 2.73
N ASN A 20 -3.79 32.34 3.69
CA ASN A 20 -4.19 32.51 5.08
C ASN A 20 -2.97 32.32 6.00
N LEU A 21 -2.47 33.45 6.48
CA LEU A 21 -1.47 33.54 7.54
C LEU A 21 -2.18 33.31 8.88
N ALA A 22 -2.12 32.10 9.41
CA ALA A 22 -2.27 31.87 10.83
C ALA A 22 -0.89 31.53 11.41
N VAL A 23 -0.19 32.59 11.81
CA VAL A 23 0.94 32.52 12.73
C VAL A 23 0.41 32.07 14.08
N GLN A 24 0.90 30.94 14.58
CA GLN A 24 1.13 30.79 16.02
C GLN A 24 2.24 29.77 16.27
N ALA A 25 3.24 30.27 17.00
CA ALA A 25 4.49 29.63 17.28
C ALA A 25 4.38 28.58 18.41
N LEU A 26 5.31 27.64 18.36
CA LEU A 26 5.70 26.67 19.39
C LEU A 26 5.55 27.19 20.84
N PRO A 27 5.17 26.29 21.77
CA PRO A 27 5.83 26.25 23.07
C PRO A 27 6.79 25.06 23.16
N THR A 28 8.05 25.41 23.42
CA THR A 28 9.18 24.57 23.80
C THR A 28 8.83 23.65 24.98
N SER A 29 9.03 22.35 24.83
CA SER A 29 8.94 21.39 25.93
C SER A 29 10.18 21.50 26.83
N THR A 30 10.04 22.23 27.94
CA THR A 30 10.98 22.17 29.06
C THR A 30 10.46 21.13 30.05
N THR A 31 11.28 20.11 30.33
CA THR A 31 11.09 19.12 31.39
C THR A 31 10.98 19.80 32.76
N PRO A 32 10.01 19.40 33.61
CA PRO A 32 10.41 18.99 34.96
C PRO A 32 9.69 17.75 35.51
N SER A 33 10.35 17.20 36.52
CA SER A 33 10.14 16.03 37.38
C SER A 33 8.84 15.95 38.21
N THR A 34 8.41 14.70 38.44
CA THR A 34 7.87 14.05 39.67
C THR A 34 6.80 14.73 40.55
N THR A 35 5.69 13.98 40.77
CA THR A 35 4.97 13.73 42.05
C THR A 35 3.46 14.03 42.05
N SER A 36 2.68 12.98 42.31
CA SER A 36 1.36 12.81 42.96
C SER A 36 0.37 13.99 43.09
N GLY A 37 -0.90 13.72 42.73
CA GLY A 37 -2.05 14.51 43.21
C GLY A 37 -3.38 14.14 42.53
N SER A 38 -4.35 13.70 43.32
CA SER A 38 -5.73 13.35 42.94
C SER A 38 -6.62 14.58 42.68
N SER A 39 -7.62 14.45 41.79
CA SER A 39 -9.03 14.97 41.88
C SER A 39 -9.57 15.70 40.64
N ASN A 40 -10.65 15.13 40.09
CA ASN A 40 -11.69 15.59 39.14
C ASN A 40 -11.80 17.09 38.75
N ALA A 41 -11.87 17.36 37.42
CA ALA A 41 -13.07 17.87 36.73
C ALA A 41 -12.84 17.97 35.19
N THR A 42 -13.73 17.31 34.43
CA THR A 42 -14.24 17.63 33.10
C THR A 42 -13.32 18.35 32.08
N GLU A 43 -12.65 17.59 31.21
CA GLU A 43 -12.34 18.02 29.83
C GLU A 43 -12.52 16.88 28.84
N THR A 44 -13.74 16.81 28.30
CA THR A 44 -14.16 15.97 27.18
C THR A 44 -13.63 16.61 25.89
N SER A 45 -12.51 16.12 25.32
CA SER A 45 -12.22 16.19 23.86
C SER A 45 -10.82 15.70 23.44
N ALA A 46 -9.83 15.60 24.33
CA ALA A 46 -8.48 15.14 23.94
C ALA A 46 -8.34 13.61 23.80
N SER A 47 -9.23 12.84 24.43
CA SER A 47 -9.18 11.37 24.46
C SER A 47 -9.72 10.68 23.20
N HIS A 48 -10.44 11.40 22.32
CA HIS A 48 -10.93 10.82 21.06
C HIS A 48 -9.92 10.89 19.92
N ALA A 49 -9.04 11.89 19.90
CA ALA A 49 -8.00 12.00 18.88
C ALA A 49 -6.84 11.00 19.09
N GLN A 50 -6.49 10.73 20.36
CA GLN A 50 -5.41 9.78 20.69
C GLN A 50 -5.88 8.31 20.60
N LEU A 51 -7.18 8.03 20.76
CA LEU A 51 -7.73 6.69 20.59
C LEU A 51 -7.99 6.33 19.12
N ALA A 52 -8.26 7.33 18.26
CA ALA A 52 -8.30 7.14 16.81
C ALA A 52 -6.94 6.71 16.25
N GLY A 53 -5.85 7.35 16.70
CA GLY A 53 -4.48 6.97 16.29
C GLY A 53 -4.02 5.60 16.81
N LEU A 54 -4.57 5.12 17.93
CA LEU A 54 -4.29 3.77 18.43
C LEU A 54 -5.16 2.70 17.75
N SER A 55 -6.36 3.06 17.27
CA SER A 55 -7.19 2.22 16.41
C SER A 55 -6.59 2.05 15.00
N GLU A 56 -5.90 3.07 14.48
CA GLU A 56 -5.11 2.99 13.24
C GLU A 56 -3.85 2.12 13.42
N LEU A 57 -3.22 2.15 14.60
CA LEU A 57 -2.10 1.27 14.95
C LEU A 57 -2.53 -0.17 15.33
N TYR A 58 -3.83 -0.40 15.56
CA TYR A 58 -4.40 -1.71 15.90
C TYR A 58 -4.96 -2.48 14.68
N ASN A 59 -4.99 -1.87 13.49
CA ASN A 59 -5.55 -2.47 12.27
C ASN A 59 -4.58 -2.55 11.07
N ALA A 60 -3.31 -2.15 11.21
CA ALA A 60 -2.30 -2.44 10.21
C ALA A 60 -1.46 -3.62 10.67
N CYS A 61 -1.60 -4.75 10.00
CA CYS A 61 -0.66 -5.85 10.18
C CYS A 61 0.77 -5.38 9.89
N SER A 62 1.76 -5.88 10.63
CA SER A 62 3.13 -5.43 10.41
C SER A 62 3.64 -5.89 9.04
N LEU A 63 4.56 -5.12 8.43
CA LEU A 63 5.21 -5.55 7.20
C LEU A 63 6.10 -6.77 7.49
N GLN A 64 5.71 -7.93 6.99
CA GLN A 64 6.39 -9.22 7.26
C GLN A 64 6.85 -9.87 5.95
N PHE A 65 8.17 -9.93 5.75
CA PHE A 65 8.78 -10.57 4.59
C PHE A 65 8.94 -12.07 4.84
N ARG A 66 8.10 -12.85 4.18
CA ARG A 66 8.02 -14.32 4.37
C ARG A 66 8.87 -15.08 3.35
N PHE A 67 9.08 -14.51 2.16
CA PHE A 67 9.89 -15.11 1.10
C PHE A 67 11.38 -14.83 1.31
N ASP A 68 11.71 -13.69 1.92
CA ASP A 68 13.09 -13.27 2.27
C ASP A 68 14.08 -13.46 1.10
N ASN A 69 13.66 -13.05 -0.10
CA ASN A 69 14.39 -13.29 -1.35
C ASN A 69 14.61 -12.03 -2.18
N GLY A 70 14.11 -10.88 -1.73
CA GLY A 70 14.27 -9.58 -2.41
C GLY A 70 13.62 -9.52 -3.80
N GLN A 71 12.64 -10.39 -4.09
CA GLN A 71 11.92 -10.43 -5.36
C GLN A 71 10.55 -9.75 -5.25
N CYS A 72 9.91 -9.53 -6.41
CA CYS A 72 8.56 -8.96 -6.48
C CYS A 72 7.52 -9.71 -5.63
N THR A 73 7.67 -11.03 -5.50
CA THR A 73 6.80 -11.89 -4.72
C THR A 73 6.90 -11.66 -3.21
N ASP A 74 8.10 -11.34 -2.71
CA ASP A 74 8.33 -11.04 -1.29
C ASP A 74 7.67 -9.73 -0.89
N TRP A 75 7.84 -8.68 -1.70
CA TRP A 75 7.15 -7.42 -1.49
C TRP A 75 5.63 -7.57 -1.59
N ALA A 76 5.14 -8.27 -2.63
CA ALA A 76 3.71 -8.42 -2.84
C ALA A 76 3.03 -9.14 -1.67
N ASP A 77 3.61 -10.22 -1.14
CA ASP A 77 3.09 -10.92 0.03
C ASP A 77 3.14 -10.04 1.29
N ALA A 78 4.29 -9.42 1.57
CA ALA A 78 4.48 -8.60 2.77
C ALA A 78 3.56 -7.37 2.79
N ARG A 79 3.49 -6.64 1.67
CA ARG A 79 2.71 -5.40 1.55
C ARG A 79 1.21 -5.70 1.52
N TYR A 80 0.78 -6.76 0.85
CA TYR A 80 -0.62 -7.16 0.86
C TYR A 80 -1.05 -7.59 2.29
N TYR A 81 -0.21 -8.34 3.00
CA TYR A 81 -0.44 -8.65 4.42
C TYR A 81 -0.52 -7.38 5.27
N GLN A 82 0.38 -6.42 5.09
CA GLN A 82 0.33 -5.16 5.82
C GLN A 82 -1.02 -4.43 5.67
N LEU A 83 -1.62 -4.49 4.48
CA LEU A 83 -2.88 -3.80 4.15
C LEU A 83 -4.13 -4.61 4.53
N THR A 84 -4.04 -5.94 4.59
CA THR A 84 -5.23 -6.81 4.69
C THR A 84 -5.20 -7.79 5.85
N CYS A 85 -4.06 -7.96 6.49
CA CYS A 85 -3.80 -9.05 7.42
C CYS A 85 -3.89 -10.46 6.82
N HIS A 86 -3.84 -10.59 5.49
CA HIS A 86 -3.81 -11.87 4.79
C HIS A 86 -2.51 -12.06 4.02
N HIS A 87 -1.76 -13.10 4.36
CA HIS A 87 -0.67 -13.59 3.50
C HIS A 87 -1.22 -14.43 2.36
N THR A 88 -0.51 -14.43 1.24
CA THR A 88 -0.72 -15.44 0.21
C THR A 88 -0.51 -16.84 0.81
N GLN A 89 -1.37 -17.78 0.42
CA GLN A 89 -1.28 -19.17 0.88
C GLN A 89 -0.42 -20.03 -0.04
N TRP A 90 0.16 -19.43 -1.07
CA TRP A 90 1.01 -20.06 -2.06
C TRP A 90 2.38 -19.40 -2.14
N TRP A 91 3.28 -20.08 -2.85
CA TRP A 91 4.65 -19.66 -3.07
C TRP A 91 5.00 -19.79 -4.55
N GLY A 92 6.21 -19.36 -4.91
CA GLY A 92 6.77 -19.53 -6.26
C GLY A 92 6.75 -18.26 -7.08
N ASN A 93 6.98 -18.41 -8.39
CA ASN A 93 7.17 -17.31 -9.32
C ASN A 93 5.87 -16.56 -9.59
N ALA A 94 5.97 -15.26 -9.85
CA ALA A 94 4.83 -14.38 -10.11
C ALA A 94 3.81 -14.93 -11.13
N LYS A 95 4.28 -15.55 -12.22
CA LYS A 95 3.40 -16.12 -13.26
C LYS A 95 2.42 -17.18 -12.76
N THR A 96 2.74 -17.89 -11.68
CA THR A 96 1.90 -18.98 -11.16
C THR A 96 0.83 -18.49 -10.18
N TRP A 97 0.94 -17.25 -9.69
CA TRP A 97 0.08 -16.73 -8.64
C TRP A 97 -1.41 -16.69 -9.02
N PRO A 98 -1.83 -16.32 -10.24
CA PRO A 98 -3.25 -16.40 -10.61
C PRO A 98 -3.82 -17.81 -10.48
N ALA A 99 -3.14 -18.81 -11.04
CA ALA A 99 -3.58 -20.20 -10.94
C ALA A 99 -3.57 -20.69 -9.48
N SER A 100 -2.57 -20.30 -8.67
CA SER A 100 -2.54 -20.65 -7.25
C SER A 100 -3.71 -20.02 -6.48
N ALA A 101 -4.03 -18.75 -6.76
CA ALA A 101 -5.14 -18.05 -6.16
C ALA A 101 -6.50 -18.67 -6.52
N GLU A 102 -6.72 -19.02 -7.79
CA GLU A 102 -7.94 -19.71 -8.25
C GLU A 102 -8.17 -21.05 -7.52
N ASN A 103 -7.10 -21.71 -7.10
CA ASN A 103 -7.16 -22.99 -6.37
C ASN A 103 -7.14 -22.83 -4.84
N THR A 104 -7.20 -21.60 -4.33
CA THR A 104 -7.15 -21.31 -2.89
C THR A 104 -8.47 -20.68 -2.45
N GLU A 105 -9.13 -21.32 -1.47
CA GLU A 105 -10.39 -20.81 -0.93
C GLU A 105 -10.26 -19.40 -0.34
N GLY A 106 -11.26 -18.57 -0.57
CA GLY A 106 -11.30 -17.17 -0.14
C GLY A 106 -10.50 -16.22 -1.04
N TRP A 107 -9.80 -16.72 -2.06
CA TRP A 107 -9.16 -15.88 -3.06
C TRP A 107 -9.96 -15.82 -4.36
N VAL A 108 -10.01 -14.64 -4.95
CA VAL A 108 -10.69 -14.36 -6.21
C VAL A 108 -9.68 -13.77 -7.20
N VAL A 109 -9.79 -14.23 -8.44
CA VAL A 109 -9.01 -13.72 -9.57
C VAL A 109 -9.96 -13.03 -10.54
N SER A 110 -9.60 -11.81 -10.93
CA SER A 110 -10.39 -10.99 -11.84
C SER A 110 -9.50 -10.25 -12.82
N SER A 111 -10.13 -9.67 -13.84
CA SER A 111 -9.50 -8.70 -14.75
C SER A 111 -9.70 -7.24 -14.32
N GLU A 112 -10.52 -7.00 -13.29
CA GLU A 112 -10.81 -5.66 -12.77
C GLU A 112 -9.94 -5.36 -11.54
N PRO A 113 -9.21 -4.22 -11.50
CA PRO A 113 -8.42 -3.85 -10.32
C PRO A 113 -9.30 -3.48 -9.14
N ARG A 114 -8.79 -3.71 -7.93
CA ARG A 114 -9.37 -3.19 -6.70
C ARG A 114 -8.29 -2.79 -5.69
N VAL A 115 -8.64 -1.93 -4.74
CA VAL A 115 -7.73 -1.54 -3.65
C VAL A 115 -8.17 -2.23 -2.35
N PRO A 116 -7.28 -2.96 -1.65
CA PRO A 116 -6.03 -3.54 -2.15
C PRO A 116 -6.30 -4.82 -2.97
N SER A 117 -5.45 -5.08 -3.96
CA SER A 117 -5.30 -6.37 -4.65
C SER A 117 -3.84 -6.56 -5.06
N ILE A 118 -3.49 -7.78 -5.44
CA ILE A 118 -2.21 -8.08 -6.06
C ILE A 118 -2.43 -8.17 -7.57
N ILE A 119 -1.74 -7.35 -8.34
CA ILE A 119 -1.68 -7.49 -9.80
C ILE A 119 -0.60 -8.51 -10.17
N ALA A 120 -0.92 -9.43 -11.07
CA ALA A 120 0.00 -10.39 -11.67
C ALA A 120 0.12 -10.11 -13.17
N ILE A 121 1.35 -9.86 -13.61
CA ILE A 121 1.73 -9.59 -14.99
C ILE A 121 2.44 -10.84 -15.53
N GLN A 122 1.87 -11.42 -16.59
CA GLN A 122 2.38 -12.65 -17.18
C GLN A 122 3.66 -12.43 -18.01
N PRO A 123 4.50 -13.46 -18.20
CA PRO A 123 5.68 -13.38 -19.05
C PRO A 123 5.37 -12.83 -20.46
N GLY A 124 6.25 -11.97 -20.98
CA GLY A 124 6.07 -11.37 -22.30
C GLY A 124 5.14 -10.14 -22.34
N TYR A 125 4.53 -9.78 -21.21
CA TYR A 125 3.79 -8.54 -21.06
C TYR A 125 4.57 -7.53 -20.23
N GLN A 126 4.50 -6.26 -20.60
CA GLN A 126 5.17 -5.16 -19.88
C GLN A 126 6.68 -5.37 -19.64
N GLY A 127 7.37 -6.06 -20.53
CA GLY A 127 8.80 -6.34 -20.36
C GLY A 127 9.12 -7.35 -19.26
N CYS A 128 8.11 -8.04 -18.70
CA CYS A 128 8.31 -9.08 -17.70
C CYS A 128 9.06 -10.27 -18.31
N ASP A 129 10.04 -10.75 -17.56
CA ASP A 129 10.82 -11.93 -17.91
C ASP A 129 9.99 -13.24 -17.80
N SER A 130 10.68 -14.38 -17.92
CA SER A 130 10.05 -15.71 -17.86
C SER A 130 9.40 -16.09 -16.52
N TYR A 131 9.66 -15.32 -15.46
CA TYR A 131 9.10 -15.51 -14.12
C TYR A 131 7.81 -14.70 -13.89
N GLY A 132 7.54 -13.70 -14.73
CA GLY A 132 6.43 -12.77 -14.58
C GLY A 132 6.71 -11.69 -13.51
N HIS A 133 5.71 -10.87 -13.20
CA HIS A 133 5.83 -9.86 -12.15
C HIS A 133 4.56 -9.76 -11.32
N VAL A 134 4.68 -9.46 -10.03
CA VAL A 134 3.55 -9.15 -9.15
C VAL A 134 3.79 -7.84 -8.40
N ALA A 135 2.72 -7.09 -8.17
CA ALA A 135 2.75 -5.82 -7.45
C ALA A 135 1.46 -5.65 -6.64
N VAL A 136 1.46 -4.78 -5.63
CA VAL A 136 0.25 -4.46 -4.85
C VAL A 136 -0.39 -3.21 -5.41
N VAL A 137 -1.70 -3.26 -5.66
CA VAL A 137 -2.52 -2.11 -6.05
C VAL A 137 -2.77 -1.23 -4.83
N GLU A 138 -2.22 -0.02 -4.88
CA GLU A 138 -2.28 0.96 -3.79
C GLU A 138 -3.40 1.97 -4.03
N SER A 139 -3.65 2.35 -5.28
CA SER A 139 -4.77 3.21 -5.66
C SER A 139 -5.18 3.00 -7.13
N ILE A 140 -6.40 3.43 -7.45
CA ILE A 140 -6.93 3.48 -8.81
C ILE A 140 -7.32 4.93 -9.05
N ASN A 141 -6.80 5.54 -10.12
CA ASN A 141 -7.09 6.91 -10.50
C ASN A 141 -8.43 7.00 -11.25
N ASP A 142 -8.99 8.21 -11.34
CA ASP A 142 -10.28 8.46 -12.03
C ASP A 142 -10.27 8.07 -13.52
N ASP A 143 -9.09 8.08 -14.15
CA ASP A 143 -8.91 7.65 -15.55
C ASP A 143 -8.78 6.12 -15.73
N GLY A 144 -8.89 5.37 -14.62
CA GLY A 144 -8.76 3.91 -14.56
C GLY A 144 -7.31 3.42 -14.54
N SER A 145 -6.31 4.31 -14.50
CA SER A 145 -4.93 3.89 -14.31
C SER A 145 -4.69 3.41 -12.87
N VAL A 146 -3.86 2.38 -12.73
CA VAL A 146 -3.62 1.70 -11.45
C VAL A 146 -2.23 2.08 -10.95
N TYR A 147 -2.17 2.60 -9.73
CA TYR A 147 -0.90 2.84 -9.04
C TYR A 147 -0.55 1.63 -8.18
N THR A 148 0.68 1.14 -8.32
CA THR A 148 1.14 -0.08 -7.66
C THR A 148 2.46 0.11 -6.94
N SER A 149 2.65 -0.57 -5.82
CA SER A 149 3.96 -0.75 -5.19
C SER A 149 4.55 -2.11 -5.55
N ASN A 150 5.84 -2.17 -5.86
CA ASN A 150 6.54 -3.42 -6.19
C ASN A 150 8.00 -3.39 -5.74
N TRP A 151 8.67 -4.52 -5.90
CA TRP A 151 10.12 -4.63 -5.74
C TRP A 151 10.73 -5.40 -6.90
N ASN A 152 11.96 -5.01 -7.27
CA ASN A 152 12.79 -5.66 -8.27
C ASN A 152 12.13 -5.79 -9.66
N TYR A 153 11.54 -4.69 -10.15
CA TYR A 153 10.96 -4.59 -11.49
C TYR A 153 11.89 -3.86 -12.46
N VAL A 154 12.04 -4.38 -13.68
CA VAL A 154 12.80 -3.75 -14.78
C VAL A 154 11.83 -3.43 -15.91
N GLU A 155 11.67 -2.15 -16.24
CA GLU A 155 10.57 -1.62 -17.06
C GLU A 155 10.86 -1.71 -18.58
N ASN A 156 9.88 -2.20 -19.38
CA ASN A 156 9.65 -1.86 -20.81
C ASN A 156 8.40 -2.59 -21.38
N GLY A 157 7.18 -2.07 -21.24
CA GLY A 157 6.08 -2.44 -22.15
C GLY A 157 4.65 -2.24 -21.65
N ARG A 158 3.68 -2.52 -22.54
CA ARG A 158 2.22 -2.53 -22.30
C ARG A 158 1.67 -3.94 -22.49
N GLY A 159 0.83 -4.46 -21.59
CA GLY A 159 0.41 -5.87 -21.63
C GLY A 159 -0.44 -6.35 -20.44
N GLY A 160 -1.11 -7.51 -20.60
CA GLY A 160 -2.25 -7.99 -19.79
C GLY A 160 -1.98 -8.22 -18.30
N VAL A 161 -3.04 -8.06 -17.51
CA VAL A 161 -3.03 -7.98 -16.04
C VAL A 161 -4.13 -8.86 -15.47
N SER A 162 -3.80 -9.64 -14.44
CA SER A 162 -4.77 -10.33 -13.59
C SER A 162 -4.68 -9.74 -12.19
N PHE A 163 -5.81 -9.52 -11.53
CA PHE A 163 -5.88 -8.99 -10.17
C PHE A 163 -6.37 -10.09 -9.24
N ILE A 164 -5.67 -10.25 -8.13
CA ILE A 164 -5.86 -11.32 -7.16
C ILE A 164 -6.17 -10.71 -5.81
N TRP A 165 -7.10 -11.30 -5.08
CA TRP A 165 -7.44 -10.80 -3.77
C TRP A 165 -8.22 -11.74 -2.86
N TYR A 166 -8.27 -11.41 -1.57
CA TYR A 166 -9.03 -12.16 -0.57
C TYR A 166 -10.43 -11.54 -0.35
N GLU A 167 -11.44 -12.38 -0.14
CA GLU A 167 -12.83 -12.05 0.22
C GLU A 167 -13.19 -12.52 1.63
#